data_AF-A0A2N9H8X5-F1
#
_entry.id   AF-A0A2N9H8X5-F1
#
_cell.length_a   1.000
_cell.length_b   1.000
_cell.length_c   1.000
_cell.angle_alpha   90.00
_cell.angle_beta   90.00
_cell.angle_gamma   90.00
#
_symmetry.space_group_name_H-M   'P 1'
#
loop_
_entity.id
_entity.type
_entity.pdbx_description
1 polymer ?
#
loop_
_entity_poly.entity_id
_entity_poly.type
_entity_poly.pdbx_seq_one_letter_code
_entity_poly.pdbx_strand_id
1 'polypeptide(L)'
;MTAEDLEQGKQWLSDTFYLIRCEDDSLPSINWVLDLARAAVLRHGVRGLVIDPYNELDHQRPVSQTETEYVSQILTKIKRFAQHHSCHVWFVAHPRQLHQWVGGPPNLYDISGSAHFINKCDNGIVIHRNRDPAAGPIDQVQVRNKVAGTIGDAFLLYNRATGEYLDIDEPPGKR
;
A
#
# COMPACT_ATOMS: atom_id res chain seq x y z
N MET A 1 15.60 13.72 -20.81
CA MET A 1 14.18 13.76 -21.17
C MET A 1 13.98 14.85 -22.19
N THR A 2 13.53 14.47 -23.38
CA THR A 2 13.11 15.37 -24.44
C THR A 2 11.65 15.78 -24.23
N ALA A 3 11.18 16.79 -24.97
CA ALA A 3 9.75 17.15 -24.97
C ALA A 3 8.87 16.02 -25.56
N GLU A 4 9.42 15.22 -26.46
CA GLU A 4 8.75 14.06 -27.04
C GLU A 4 8.59 12.93 -26.01
N ASP A 5 9.65 12.62 -25.25
CA ASP A 5 9.60 11.64 -24.16
C ASP A 5 8.49 11.98 -23.14
N LEU A 6 8.34 13.28 -22.84
CA LEU A 6 7.32 13.76 -21.93
C LEU A 6 5.91 13.49 -22.45
N GLU A 7 5.65 13.75 -23.73
CA GLU A 7 4.32 13.58 -24.30
C GLU A 7 3.96 12.10 -24.47
N GLN A 8 4.93 11.28 -24.89
CA GLN A 8 4.77 9.82 -24.92
C GLN A 8 4.48 9.26 -23.52
N GLY A 9 5.17 9.76 -22.49
CA GLY A 9 4.95 9.37 -21.10
C GLY A 9 3.54 9.70 -20.60
N LYS A 10 3.02 10.89 -20.92
CA LYS A 10 1.64 11.26 -20.56
C LYS A 10 0.60 10.36 -21.22
N GLN A 11 0.78 10.07 -22.52
CA GLN A 11 -0.13 9.19 -23.24
C GLN A 11 -0.13 7.79 -22.62
N TRP A 12 1.06 7.23 -22.35
CA TRP A 12 1.18 5.95 -21.66
C TRP A 12 0.50 5.95 -20.29
N LEU A 13 0.64 7.02 -19.50
CA LEU A 13 -0.05 7.14 -18.22
C LEU A 13 -1.57 7.12 -18.39
N SER A 14 -2.10 7.87 -19.36
CA SER A 14 -3.53 7.93 -19.65
C SER A 14 -4.11 6.57 -20.10
N ASP A 15 -3.32 5.79 -20.83
CA ASP A 15 -3.76 4.48 -21.34
C ASP A 15 -3.63 3.36 -20.30
N THR A 16 -2.74 3.54 -19.31
CA THR A 16 -2.39 2.49 -18.34
C THR A 16 -3.08 2.66 -16.99
N PHE A 17 -3.26 3.91 -16.53
CA PHE A 17 -3.76 4.21 -15.19
C PHE A 17 -5.17 4.79 -15.23
N TYR A 18 -6.08 4.13 -14.52
CA TYR A 18 -7.46 4.56 -14.35
C TYR A 18 -7.67 5.03 -12.92
N LEU A 19 -7.86 6.34 -12.75
CA LEU A 19 -8.08 6.93 -11.44
C LEU A 19 -9.54 6.76 -11.00
N ILE A 20 -9.74 6.18 -9.83
CA ILE A 20 -11.04 6.13 -9.15
C ILE A 20 -11.04 7.24 -8.11
N ARG A 21 -11.87 8.26 -8.30
CA ARG A 21 -12.02 9.37 -7.35
C ARG A 21 -13.48 9.46 -6.92
N CYS A 22 -13.70 9.63 -5.62
CA CYS A 22 -15.01 9.98 -5.09
C CYS A 22 -15.08 11.52 -5.11
N GLU A 23 -15.95 12.08 -5.97
CA GLU A 23 -16.11 13.53 -6.12
C GLU A 23 -17.20 14.10 -5.19
N ASP A 24 -17.96 13.22 -4.53
CA ASP A 24 -19.00 13.59 -3.57
C ASP A 24 -18.40 13.89 -2.18
N ASP A 25 -19.12 14.67 -1.36
CA ASP A 25 -18.75 14.98 0.04
C ASP A 25 -18.77 13.76 1.00
N SER A 26 -18.90 12.54 0.47
CA SER A 26 -19.01 11.30 1.25
C SER A 26 -17.80 10.40 1.04
N LEU A 27 -17.34 9.75 2.11
CA LEU A 27 -16.27 8.76 2.02
C LEU A 27 -16.73 7.54 1.20
N PRO A 28 -15.88 6.99 0.31
CA PRO A 28 -16.24 5.81 -0.48
C PRO A 28 -16.25 4.54 0.38
N SER A 29 -17.30 3.72 0.26
CA SER A 29 -17.30 2.39 0.85
C SER A 29 -16.42 1.41 0.05
N ILE A 30 -15.92 0.36 0.71
CA ILE A 30 -15.14 -0.67 0.00
C ILE A 30 -15.93 -1.34 -1.14
N ASN A 31 -17.24 -1.52 -0.97
CA ASN A 31 -18.07 -2.16 -2.00
C ASN A 31 -18.08 -1.31 -3.26
N TRP A 32 -18.26 0.01 -3.10
CA TRP A 32 -18.24 0.97 -4.20
C TRP A 32 -16.89 0.95 -4.94
N VAL A 33 -15.77 0.95 -4.21
CA VAL A 33 -14.42 0.85 -4.80
C VAL A 33 -14.27 -0.44 -5.61
N LEU A 34 -14.67 -1.59 -5.05
CA LEU A 34 -14.55 -2.88 -5.74
C LEU A 34 -15.49 -3.01 -6.95
N ASP A 35 -16.66 -2.39 -6.92
CA ASP A 35 -17.59 -2.37 -8.06
C ASP A 35 -17.02 -1.56 -9.23
N LEU A 36 -16.40 -0.41 -8.96
CA LEU A 36 -15.70 0.38 -9.97
C LEU A 36 -14.44 -0.33 -10.49
N ALA A 37 -13.65 -0.92 -9.59
CA ALA A 37 -12.49 -1.71 -9.98
C ALA A 37 -12.90 -2.90 -10.86
N ARG A 38 -14.02 -3.58 -10.56
CA ARG A 38 -14.58 -4.63 -11.41
C ARG A 38 -14.91 -4.10 -12.80
N ALA A 39 -15.54 -2.93 -12.90
CA ALA A 39 -15.83 -2.32 -14.20
C ALA A 39 -14.54 -2.02 -14.98
N ALA A 40 -13.50 -1.52 -14.31
CA ALA A 40 -12.20 -1.26 -14.94
C ALA A 40 -11.52 -2.56 -15.43
N VAL A 41 -11.56 -3.63 -14.64
CA VAL A 41 -11.05 -4.96 -15.05
C VAL A 41 -11.76 -5.46 -16.30
N LEU A 42 -13.10 -5.37 -16.34
CA LEU A 42 -13.90 -5.90 -17.45
C LEU A 42 -13.79 -5.06 -18.72
N ARG A 43 -13.71 -3.74 -18.60
CA ARG A 43 -13.68 -2.81 -19.74
C ARG A 43 -12.28 -2.58 -20.30
N HIS A 44 -11.28 -2.48 -19.43
CA HIS A 44 -9.94 -2.06 -19.77
C HIS A 44 -8.88 -3.14 -19.53
N GLY A 45 -9.28 -4.31 -19.03
CA GLY A 45 -8.34 -5.41 -18.80
C GLY A 45 -7.35 -5.14 -17.65
N VAL A 46 -7.67 -4.20 -16.74
CA VAL A 46 -6.84 -3.89 -15.57
C VAL A 46 -6.55 -5.16 -14.76
N ARG A 47 -5.31 -5.27 -14.26
CA ARG A 47 -4.83 -6.38 -13.41
C ARG A 47 -4.14 -5.91 -12.13
N GLY A 48 -4.13 -4.61 -11.88
CA GLY A 48 -3.62 -4.00 -10.65
C GLY A 48 -4.65 -3.06 -10.06
N LEU A 49 -4.83 -3.10 -8.74
CA LEU A 49 -5.64 -2.15 -7.98
C LEU A 49 -4.81 -1.62 -6.81
N VAL A 50 -4.74 -0.30 -6.66
CA VAL A 50 -4.12 0.35 -5.50
C VAL A 50 -5.21 1.06 -4.73
N ILE A 51 -5.36 0.73 -3.45
CA ILE A 51 -6.25 1.43 -2.52
C ILE A 51 -5.35 2.06 -1.46
N ASP A 52 -5.24 3.38 -1.50
CA ASP A 52 -4.34 4.16 -0.66
C ASP A 52 -4.97 5.53 -0.32
N PRO A 53 -5.14 5.89 0.97
CA PRO A 53 -4.94 5.06 2.17
C PRO A 53 -6.23 4.38 2.66
N TYR A 54 -6.08 3.31 3.44
CA TYR A 54 -7.20 2.59 4.11
C TYR A 54 -8.14 3.54 4.88
N ASN A 55 -7.60 4.56 5.53
CA ASN A 55 -8.33 5.48 6.41
C ASN A 55 -9.31 6.42 5.67
N GLU A 56 -9.19 6.54 4.35
CA GLU A 56 -10.09 7.35 3.50
C GLU A 56 -11.34 6.55 3.05
N LEU A 57 -11.50 5.31 3.51
CA LEU A 57 -12.71 4.53 3.27
C LEU A 57 -13.76 4.84 4.34
N ASP A 58 -15.03 4.76 3.94
CA ASP A 58 -16.14 4.89 4.90
C ASP A 58 -16.14 3.74 5.90
N HIS A 59 -15.82 4.06 7.16
CA HIS A 59 -15.78 3.15 8.29
C HIS A 59 -17.08 3.13 9.11
N GLN A 60 -18.20 3.61 8.55
CA GLN A 60 -19.50 3.41 9.15
C GLN A 60 -19.74 1.92 9.42
N ARG A 61 -19.82 1.61 10.72
CA ARG A 61 -19.99 0.27 11.25
C ARG A 61 -21.25 0.22 12.11
N PRO A 62 -22.02 -0.88 12.09
CA PRO A 62 -23.06 -1.12 13.07
C PRO A 62 -22.49 -1.03 14.49
N VAL A 63 -23.29 -0.55 15.45
CA VAL A 63 -22.86 -0.38 16.86
C VAL A 63 -22.37 -1.69 17.47
N SER A 64 -22.90 -2.83 17.02
CA SER A 64 -22.51 -4.17 17.48
C SER A 64 -21.22 -4.70 16.85
N GLN A 65 -20.66 -4.03 15.84
CA GLN A 65 -19.49 -4.50 15.11
C GLN A 65 -18.22 -3.82 15.61
N THR A 66 -17.24 -4.63 16.01
CA THR A 66 -15.91 -4.13 16.38
C THR A 66 -15.12 -3.71 15.14
N GLU A 67 -14.14 -2.83 15.33
CA GLU A 67 -13.20 -2.43 14.27
C GLU A 67 -12.48 -3.62 13.64
N THR A 68 -12.05 -4.56 14.47
CA THR A 68 -11.33 -5.76 14.04
C THR A 68 -12.20 -6.65 13.16
N GLU A 69 -13.48 -6.85 13.51
CA GLU A 69 -14.42 -7.60 12.68
C GLU A 69 -14.69 -6.90 11.35
N TYR A 70 -14.87 -5.57 11.39
CA TYR A 70 -15.08 -4.76 10.19
C TYR A 70 -13.89 -4.82 9.23
N VAL A 71 -12.66 -4.63 9.74
CA VAL A 71 -11.42 -4.77 8.94
C VAL A 71 -11.30 -6.19 8.38
N SER A 72 -11.59 -7.21 9.19
CA SER A 72 -11.59 -8.62 8.74
C SER A 72 -12.53 -8.85 7.55
N GLN A 73 -13.72 -8.23 7.57
CA GLN A 73 -14.70 -8.32 6.47
C GLN A 73 -14.22 -7.59 5.21
N ILE A 74 -13.72 -6.36 5.34
CA ILE A 74 -13.13 -5.61 4.20
C ILE A 74 -12.04 -6.43 3.52
N LEU A 75 -11.05 -6.89 4.30
CA LEU A 75 -9.91 -7.65 3.77
C LEU A 75 -10.37 -8.94 3.09
N THR A 76 -11.44 -9.56 3.57
CA THR A 76 -12.03 -10.75 2.92
C THR A 76 -12.65 -10.40 1.57
N LYS A 77 -13.36 -9.27 1.45
CA LYS A 77 -13.91 -8.80 0.18
C LYS A 77 -12.80 -8.49 -0.83
N ILE A 78 -11.76 -7.78 -0.39
CA ILE A 78 -10.58 -7.47 -1.22
C ILE A 78 -9.90 -8.74 -1.71
N LYS A 79 -9.64 -9.71 -0.82
CA LYS A 79 -8.99 -10.97 -1.20
C LYS A 79 -9.82 -11.76 -2.21
N ARG A 80 -11.15 -11.81 -2.01
CA ARG A 80 -12.07 -12.46 -2.96
C ARG A 80 -12.06 -11.75 -4.32
N PHE A 81 -12.05 -10.43 -4.34
CA PHE A 81 -11.95 -9.65 -5.58
C PHE A 81 -10.64 -9.98 -6.32
N ALA A 82 -9.50 -9.94 -5.62
CA ALA A 82 -8.19 -10.26 -6.17
C ALA A 82 -8.17 -11.65 -6.82
N GLN A 83 -8.70 -12.66 -6.13
CA GLN A 83 -8.78 -14.04 -6.61
C GLN A 83 -9.73 -14.21 -7.80
N HIS A 84 -10.92 -13.60 -7.73
CA HIS A 84 -11.95 -13.76 -8.77
C HIS A 84 -11.58 -13.07 -10.08
N HIS A 85 -10.86 -11.94 -9.99
CA HIS A 85 -10.50 -11.12 -11.15
C HIS A 85 -9.04 -11.27 -11.58
N SER A 86 -8.29 -12.20 -10.97
CA SER A 86 -6.85 -12.36 -11.18
C SER A 86 -6.10 -11.02 -11.13
N CYS A 87 -6.44 -10.21 -10.12
CA CYS A 87 -5.97 -8.84 -9.96
C CYS A 87 -5.06 -8.74 -8.73
N HIS A 88 -3.90 -8.09 -8.88
CA HIS A 88 -3.02 -7.79 -7.77
C HIS A 88 -3.50 -6.53 -7.04
N VAL A 89 -3.80 -6.65 -5.74
CA VAL A 89 -4.33 -5.52 -4.95
C VAL A 89 -3.31 -5.06 -3.92
N TRP A 90 -2.90 -3.81 -4.05
CA TRP A 90 -2.16 -3.07 -3.02
C TRP A 90 -3.14 -2.40 -2.07
N PHE A 91 -2.96 -2.64 -0.78
CA PHE A 91 -3.78 -2.06 0.28
C PHE A 91 -2.88 -1.35 1.28
N VAL A 92 -2.89 -0.01 1.26
CA VAL A 92 -1.97 0.80 2.05
C VAL A 92 -2.63 1.20 3.36
N ALA A 93 -1.97 0.89 4.48
CA ALA A 93 -2.45 1.19 5.81
C ALA A 93 -1.34 1.78 6.67
N HIS A 94 -1.70 2.72 7.55
CA HIS A 94 -0.75 3.38 8.43
C HIS A 94 -0.56 2.62 9.74
N PRO A 95 0.67 2.63 10.31
CA PRO A 95 0.88 2.15 11.65
C PRO A 95 0.10 3.02 12.64
N ARG A 96 -0.34 2.41 13.74
CA ARG A 96 -0.85 3.13 14.91
C ARG A 96 0.25 4.01 15.49
N GLN A 97 -0.14 5.01 16.29
CA GLN A 97 0.83 5.78 17.05
C GLN A 97 1.59 4.86 18.01
N LEU A 98 2.91 4.76 17.81
CA LEU A 98 3.80 3.95 18.62
C LEU A 98 4.23 4.74 19.87
N HIS A 99 3.83 4.25 21.04
CA HIS A 99 4.27 4.80 22.32
C HIS A 99 5.74 4.41 22.54
N GLN A 100 6.59 5.37 22.94
CA GLN A 100 8.03 5.15 23.16
C GLN A 100 8.78 4.62 21.92
N TRP A 101 8.43 5.12 20.74
CA TRP A 101 9.09 4.72 19.51
C TRP A 101 10.57 5.13 19.50
N VAL A 102 11.44 4.16 19.22
CA VAL A 102 12.90 4.33 19.22
C VAL A 102 13.49 4.72 17.85
N GLY A 103 12.64 5.03 16.86
CA GLY A 103 13.08 5.44 15.52
C GLY A 103 13.32 4.31 14.51
N GLY A 104 13.02 3.06 14.86
CA GLY A 104 13.16 1.90 13.98
C GLY A 104 11.90 1.57 13.16
N PRO A 105 11.99 0.68 12.15
CA PRO A 105 10.83 0.28 11.37
C PRO A 105 9.71 -0.32 12.24
N PRO A 106 8.43 0.04 12.01
CA PRO A 106 7.31 -0.56 12.72
C PRO A 106 7.14 -2.03 12.33
N ASN A 107 6.55 -2.84 13.21
CA ASN A 107 6.15 -4.19 12.83
C ASN A 107 4.88 -4.12 11.98
N LEU A 108 4.70 -5.11 11.11
CA LEU A 108 3.45 -5.37 10.41
C LEU A 108 2.24 -5.54 11.37
N TYR A 109 2.46 -6.00 12.60
CA TYR A 109 1.42 -6.03 13.65
C TYR A 109 1.06 -4.65 14.22
N ASP A 110 1.82 -3.61 13.92
CA ASP A 110 1.57 -2.25 14.40
C ASP A 110 0.62 -1.45 13.50
N ILE A 111 0.02 -2.05 12.47
CA ILE A 111 -1.02 -1.41 11.66
C ILE A 111 -2.23 -1.05 12.53
N SER A 112 -2.74 0.17 12.38
CA SER A 112 -3.90 0.63 13.13
C SER A 112 -5.16 -0.18 12.80
N GLY A 113 -5.97 -0.45 13.82
CA GLY A 113 -7.31 -1.04 13.70
C GLY A 113 -7.41 -2.57 13.79
N SER A 114 -6.42 -3.35 13.33
CA SER A 114 -6.52 -4.82 13.40
C SER A 114 -5.22 -5.60 13.16
N ALA A 115 -5.03 -6.73 13.84
CA ALA A 115 -4.00 -7.70 13.44
C ALA A 115 -4.37 -8.48 12.15
N HIS A 116 -5.61 -8.36 11.66
CA HIS A 116 -6.06 -9.10 10.48
C HIS A 116 -5.40 -8.66 9.17
N PHE A 117 -4.82 -7.45 9.11
CA PHE A 117 -4.01 -7.04 7.97
C PHE A 117 -2.94 -8.09 7.66
N ILE A 118 -2.25 -8.58 8.69
CA ILE A 118 -1.17 -9.58 8.55
C ILE A 118 -1.67 -10.99 8.40
N ASN A 119 -2.79 -11.30 9.06
CA ASN A 119 -3.36 -12.64 8.99
C ASN A 119 -3.96 -12.94 7.62
N LYS A 120 -4.38 -11.93 6.85
CA LYS A 120 -5.07 -12.11 5.56
C LYS A 120 -4.26 -11.68 4.34
N CYS A 121 -3.24 -10.82 4.51
CA CYS A 121 -2.36 -10.44 3.40
C CYS A 121 -1.55 -11.62 2.88
N ASP A 122 -1.31 -11.65 1.58
CA ASP A 122 -0.39 -12.61 0.97
C ASP A 122 1.07 -12.17 1.18
N ASN A 123 1.33 -10.86 1.08
CA ASN A 123 2.61 -10.20 1.33
C ASN A 123 2.41 -8.93 2.17
N GLY A 124 3.38 -8.60 3.01
CA GLY A 124 3.41 -7.33 3.74
C GLY A 124 4.72 -6.59 3.51
N ILE A 125 4.63 -5.29 3.25
CA ILE A 125 5.79 -4.41 3.06
C ILE A 125 5.69 -3.27 4.07
N VAL A 126 6.78 -3.01 4.78
CA VAL A 126 6.96 -1.88 5.67
C VAL A 126 7.95 -0.93 5.04
N ILE A 127 7.49 0.27 4.70
CA ILE A 127 8.36 1.36 4.26
C ILE A 127 8.67 2.20 5.49
N HIS A 128 9.95 2.27 5.86
CA HIS A 128 10.43 3.02 7.00
C HIS A 128 11.49 4.03 6.57
N ARG A 129 11.26 5.28 6.95
CA ARG A 129 12.19 6.37 6.69
C ARG A 129 12.91 6.76 7.97
N ASN A 130 14.23 6.57 8.04
CA ASN A 130 14.98 7.04 9.19
C ASN A 130 15.03 8.58 9.18
N ARG A 131 14.57 9.19 10.29
CA ARG A 131 14.57 10.64 10.46
C ARG A 131 15.72 11.14 11.33
N ASP A 132 16.45 10.25 11.99
CA ASP A 132 17.60 10.60 12.80
C ASP A 132 18.88 10.63 11.93
N PRO A 133 19.46 11.82 11.68
CA PRO A 133 20.69 11.95 10.89
C PRO A 133 21.89 11.21 11.50
N ALA A 134 21.91 11.02 12.83
CA ALA A 134 23.00 10.34 13.53
C ALA A 134 22.96 8.81 13.32
N ALA A 135 21.78 8.27 13.00
CA ALA A 135 21.58 6.86 12.68
C ALA A 135 21.76 6.53 11.18
N GLY A 136 22.12 7.53 10.35
CA GLY A 136 22.47 7.37 8.94
C GLY A 136 21.33 7.67 7.96
N PRO A 137 21.65 8.06 6.70
CA PRO A 137 20.69 8.57 5.71
C PRO A 137 19.83 7.50 5.02
N ILE A 138 19.62 6.35 5.66
CA ILE A 138 19.12 5.16 4.97
C ILE A 138 17.61 5.06 5.15
N ASP A 139 16.90 5.13 4.02
CA ASP A 139 15.49 4.81 3.93
C ASP A 139 15.38 3.29 3.75
N GLN A 140 14.79 2.62 4.74
CA GLN A 140 14.72 1.17 4.82
C GLN A 140 13.35 0.70 4.33
N VAL A 141 13.34 -0.14 3.30
CA VAL A 141 12.13 -0.85 2.86
C VAL A 141 12.22 -2.28 3.34
N GLN A 142 11.58 -2.57 4.48
CA GLN A 142 11.51 -3.92 4.99
C GLN A 142 10.39 -4.69 4.28
N VAL A 143 10.73 -5.78 3.60
CA VAL A 143 9.78 -6.63 2.87
C VAL A 143 9.59 -7.93 3.63
N ARG A 144 8.41 -8.11 4.23
CA ARG A 144 8.06 -9.39 4.87
C ARG A 144 7.09 -10.18 4.00
N ASN A 145 7.66 -11.09 3.22
CA ASN A 145 6.90 -12.04 2.43
C ASN A 145 6.51 -13.27 3.29
N LYS A 146 5.25 -13.71 3.22
CA LYS A 146 4.76 -14.91 3.93
C LYS A 146 4.45 -16.09 2.99
N VAL A 147 4.25 -15.85 1.68
CA VAL A 147 3.71 -16.86 0.76
C VAL A 147 4.47 -16.95 -0.59
N ALA A 148 4.97 -15.84 -1.13
CA ALA A 148 5.58 -15.76 -2.46
C ALA A 148 7.12 -15.57 -2.45
N GLY A 149 7.80 -15.77 -1.31
CA GLY A 149 9.25 -15.51 -1.18
C GLY A 149 9.77 -15.59 0.26
N THR A 150 11.01 -15.14 0.47
CA THR A 150 11.67 -15.11 1.77
C THR A 150 11.50 -13.76 2.47
N ILE A 151 11.46 -13.77 3.80
CA ILE A 151 11.52 -12.55 4.62
C ILE A 151 12.90 -11.91 4.46
N GLY A 152 12.95 -10.60 4.26
CA GLY A 152 14.20 -9.86 4.17
C GLY A 152 14.04 -8.35 4.24
N ASP A 153 15.16 -7.65 4.16
CA ASP A 153 15.21 -6.20 4.11
C ASP A 153 15.78 -5.77 2.76
N ALA A 154 15.20 -4.72 2.18
CA ALA A 154 15.75 -3.98 1.06
C ALA A 154 16.03 -2.55 1.52
N PHE A 155 17.08 -1.94 0.99
CA PHE A 155 17.46 -0.59 1.34
C PHE A 155 17.50 0.23 0.06
N LEU A 156 16.84 1.38 0.07
CA LEU A 156 16.74 2.26 -1.08
C LEU A 156 17.17 3.67 -0.68
N LEU A 157 17.80 4.38 -1.60
CA LEU A 157 18.12 5.79 -1.42
C LEU A 157 16.97 6.64 -1.96
N TYR A 158 16.39 7.50 -1.13
CA TYR A 158 15.39 8.46 -1.59
C TYR A 158 16.01 9.78 -2.03
N ASN A 159 15.87 10.11 -3.31
CA ASN A 159 16.23 11.41 -3.83
C ASN A 159 15.15 12.44 -3.47
N ARG A 160 15.44 13.34 -2.52
CA ARG A 160 14.47 14.37 -2.08
C ARG A 160 14.13 15.41 -3.17
N ALA A 161 15.01 15.60 -4.15
CA ALA A 161 14.78 16.57 -5.22
C ALA A 161 13.82 16.04 -6.28
N THR A 162 13.89 14.74 -6.58
CA THR A 162 13.07 14.11 -7.64
C THR A 162 11.92 13.25 -7.10
N GLY A 163 11.97 12.85 -5.83
CA GLY A 163 11.01 11.94 -5.21
C GLY A 163 11.22 10.47 -5.56
N GLU A 164 12.33 10.13 -6.21
CA GLU A 164 12.63 8.77 -6.67
C GLU A 164 13.35 7.94 -5.60
N TYR A 165 13.15 6.62 -5.67
CA TYR A 165 13.93 5.65 -4.92
C TYR A 165 14.94 4.99 -5.85
N LEU A 166 16.18 4.86 -5.39
CA LEU A 166 17.30 4.27 -6.12
C LEU A 166 17.82 3.05 -5.36
N ASP A 167 18.21 2.02 -6.10
CA ASP A 167 18.93 0.88 -5.52
C ASP A 167 20.27 1.35 -4.92
N ILE A 168 20.72 0.64 -3.89
CA ILE A 168 22.06 0.83 -3.33
C ILE A 168 22.93 -0.37 -3.68
N ASP A 169 24.16 -0.10 -4.11
CA ASP A 169 25.10 -1.14 -4.56
C ASP A 169 25.51 -2.09 -3.42
N GLU A 170 25.60 -1.59 -2.18
CA GLU A 170 25.87 -2.40 -0.99
C GLU A 170 24.92 -2.04 0.16
N PRO A 171 24.25 -3.02 0.79
CA PRO A 171 23.48 -2.76 2.00
C PRO A 171 24.41 -2.32 3.13
N PRO A 172 23.97 -1.39 4.01
CA PRO A 172 24.75 -1.02 5.19
C PRO A 172 25.09 -2.29 5.97
N GLY A 173 26.39 -2.54 6.17
CA GLY A 173 26.90 -3.80 6.69
C GLY A 173 26.11 -4.25 7.93
N LYS A 174 25.63 -5.50 7.91
CA LYS A 174 25.04 -6.16 9.08
C LYS A 174 26.05 -6.08 10.23
N ARG A 175 25.82 -5.18 11.18
CA ARG A 175 26.51 -5.21 12.47
C ARG A 175 25.93 -6.31 13.33
#